data_AF-A0A7C4G251-F1
#
_entry.id   AF-A0A7C4G251-F1
#
_cell.length_a   1.000
_cell.length_b   1.000
_cell.length_c   1.000
_cell.angle_alpha   90.00
_cell.angle_beta   90.00
_cell.angle_gamma   90.00
#
_symmetry.space_group_name_H-M   'P 1'
#
loop_
_entity.id
_entity.type
_entity.pdbx_description
1 polymer ?
#
loop_
_entity_poly.entity_id
_entity_poly.type
_entity_poly.pdbx_seq_one_letter_code
_entity_poly.pdbx_strand_id
1 'polypeptide(L)'
;MEEREERNLELVKSWMPRIPVPEVDLLIVDQMGKDISGSGMDTKVINRGVYGEYNIWDTAPKVHRVFVRGLSPKSHGNAVGIGMADVTTTRVVESVDWAATYVNGLTSNAFGAIRTPVHFATERECMERVWPTAGIFDPAELRIAWLRNTLELGLLGLSENLRPLVEGHPGVEVVGGPWELLFDPAGNLVDLWEEIPGG
;
A
#
# COMPACT_ATOMS: atom_id res chain seq x y z
N MET A 1 4.65 34.52 15.76
CA MET A 1 5.37 33.25 15.98
C MET A 1 4.53 32.12 15.39
N GLU A 2 3.22 32.09 15.72
CA GLU A 2 2.19 31.22 15.12
C GLU A 2 2.15 31.23 13.57
N GLU A 3 2.06 32.39 12.90
CA GLU A 3 2.00 32.43 11.42
C GLU A 3 3.22 31.80 10.71
N ARG A 4 4.39 31.81 11.38
CA ARG A 4 5.62 31.23 10.85
C ARG A 4 5.67 29.71 11.08
N GLU A 5 5.09 29.25 12.18
CA GLU A 5 4.89 27.82 12.44
C GLU A 5 3.83 27.23 11.53
N GLU A 6 2.72 27.93 11.29
CA GLU A 6 1.67 27.52 10.34
C GLU A 6 2.23 27.39 8.91
N ARG A 7 2.95 28.41 8.41
CA ARG A 7 3.61 28.31 7.09
C ARG A 7 4.64 27.19 7.01
N ASN A 8 5.41 26.97 8.08
CA ASN A 8 6.37 25.86 8.12
C ASN A 8 5.65 24.51 8.13
N LEU A 9 4.52 24.38 8.84
CA LEU A 9 3.69 23.19 8.84
C LEU A 9 3.07 22.92 7.46
N GLU A 10 2.61 23.96 6.76
CA GLU A 10 2.12 23.85 5.38
C GLU A 10 3.24 23.41 4.41
N LEU A 11 4.44 23.97 4.57
CA LEU A 11 5.61 23.60 3.77
C LEU A 11 6.05 22.15 4.02
N VAL A 12 6.06 21.71 5.28
CA VAL A 12 6.38 20.32 5.63
C VAL A 12 5.28 19.36 5.12
N LYS A 13 4.01 19.77 5.21
CA LYS A 13 2.89 18.98 4.66
C LYS A 13 2.96 18.81 3.15
N SER A 14 3.48 19.80 2.42
CA SER A 14 3.65 19.72 0.97
C SER A 14 4.81 18.83 0.53
N TRP A 15 5.77 18.55 1.42
CA TRP A 15 6.89 17.64 1.18
C TRP A 15 6.58 16.19 1.57
N MET A 16 5.44 15.93 2.21
CA MET A 16 5.07 14.57 2.60
C MET A 16 4.81 13.74 1.34
N PRO A 17 5.59 12.66 1.10
CA PRO A 17 5.37 11.80 -0.03
C PRO A 17 4.01 11.09 0.12
N ARG A 18 3.22 11.10 -0.95
CA ARG A 18 1.87 10.52 -1.03
C ARG A 18 1.68 9.89 -2.39
N ILE A 19 0.68 9.04 -2.50
CA ILE A 19 0.21 8.58 -3.80
C ILE A 19 -0.41 9.79 -4.52
N PRO A 20 0.09 10.20 -5.70
CA PRO A 20 -0.23 11.50 -6.32
C PRO A 20 -1.55 11.48 -7.11
N VAL A 21 -2.56 10.77 -6.63
CA VAL A 21 -3.90 10.71 -7.25
C VAL A 21 -4.98 10.81 -6.17
N PRO A 22 -6.17 11.32 -6.48
CA PRO A 22 -7.23 11.49 -5.47
C PRO A 22 -7.83 10.16 -4.99
N GLU A 23 -7.79 9.11 -5.82
CA GLU A 23 -8.44 7.84 -5.51
C GLU A 23 -7.76 6.67 -6.25
N VAL A 24 -7.69 5.54 -5.55
CA VAL A 24 -7.13 4.26 -6.01
C VAL A 24 -8.11 3.15 -5.61
N ASP A 25 -8.42 2.26 -6.55
CA ASP A 25 -9.32 1.13 -6.33
C ASP A 25 -8.59 -0.04 -5.68
N LEU A 26 -7.36 -0.31 -6.12
CA LEU A 26 -6.49 -1.32 -5.56
C LEU A 26 -5.07 -0.77 -5.34
N LEU A 27 -4.66 -0.73 -4.07
CA LEU A 27 -3.31 -0.42 -3.65
C LEU A 27 -2.53 -1.71 -3.39
N ILE A 28 -1.49 -1.96 -4.19
CA ILE A 28 -0.57 -3.09 -4.04
C ILE A 28 0.64 -2.62 -3.24
N VAL A 29 0.96 -3.36 -2.17
CA VAL A 29 2.07 -3.09 -1.26
C VAL A 29 2.96 -4.33 -1.19
N ASP A 30 4.20 -4.24 -1.66
CA ASP A 30 5.07 -5.43 -1.71
C ASP A 30 5.48 -5.91 -0.33
N GLN A 31 5.84 -4.98 0.54
CA GLN A 31 6.27 -5.31 1.89
C GLN A 31 5.70 -4.34 2.93
N MET A 32 5.24 -4.92 4.04
CA MET A 32 4.93 -4.21 5.27
C MET A 32 5.83 -4.67 6.41
N GLY A 33 5.98 -3.86 7.45
CA GLY A 33 6.77 -4.24 8.62
C GLY A 33 7.01 -3.08 9.57
N LYS A 34 7.29 -3.41 10.84
CA LYS A 34 7.56 -2.40 11.88
C LYS A 34 8.77 -1.51 11.58
N ASP A 35 9.69 -2.00 10.75
CA ASP A 35 10.87 -1.30 10.27
C ASP A 35 10.56 -0.27 9.18
N ILE A 36 9.43 -0.43 8.48
CA ILE A 36 8.93 0.51 7.47
C ILE A 36 8.08 1.59 8.15
N SER A 37 7.17 1.17 9.03
CA SER A 37 6.35 2.06 9.86
C SER A 37 6.04 1.35 11.17
N GLY A 38 5.97 2.07 12.30
CA GLY A 38 5.66 1.47 13.60
C GLY A 38 4.33 0.69 13.63
N SER A 39 3.37 1.07 12.79
CA SER A 39 2.09 0.38 12.58
C SER A 39 2.14 -0.67 11.46
N GLY A 40 3.31 -1.02 10.92
CA GLY A 40 3.49 -1.93 9.79
C GLY A 40 3.46 -1.24 8.42
N MET A 41 2.51 -0.34 8.21
CA MET A 41 2.41 0.55 7.05
C MET A 41 2.09 1.97 7.51
N ASP A 42 2.50 2.98 6.78
CA ASP A 42 2.14 4.38 7.07
C ASP A 42 0.65 4.61 6.78
N THR A 43 -0.09 4.94 7.84
CA THR A 43 -1.53 5.15 7.83
C THR A 43 -1.96 6.28 6.89
N LYS A 44 -1.09 7.26 6.64
CA LYS A 44 -1.31 8.41 5.74
C LYS A 44 -1.08 8.09 4.28
N VAL A 45 -0.25 7.08 4.00
CA VAL A 45 0.02 6.63 2.63
C VAL A 45 -1.10 5.71 2.15
N ILE A 46 -1.48 4.71 2.95
CA ILE A 46 -2.53 3.74 2.57
C ILE A 46 -3.95 4.23 2.90
N ASN A 47 -4.06 5.38 3.56
CA ASN A 47 -5.32 5.96 4.05
C ASN A 47 -6.17 4.98 4.88
N ARG A 48 -5.53 4.36 5.88
CA ARG A 48 -6.16 3.47 6.87
C ARG A 48 -5.80 3.88 8.29
N GLY A 49 -6.75 3.82 9.21
CA GLY A 49 -6.48 3.80 10.64
C GLY A 49 -5.90 2.43 11.03
N VAL A 50 -5.33 2.34 12.23
CA VAL A 50 -4.75 1.08 12.72
C VAL A 50 -5.80 -0.03 12.93
N TYR A 51 -7.10 0.29 12.88
CA TYR A 51 -8.18 -0.70 12.94
C TYR A 51 -8.76 -1.06 11.55
N GLY A 52 -8.15 -0.57 10.46
CA GLY A 52 -8.54 -0.84 9.08
C GLY A 52 -9.64 0.07 8.54
N GLU A 53 -10.07 1.07 9.29
CA GLU A 53 -11.02 2.09 8.86
C GLU A 53 -10.38 3.12 7.92
N TYR A 54 -11.17 3.74 7.03
CA TYR A 54 -10.68 4.86 6.23
C TYR A 54 -10.37 6.06 7.14
N ASN A 55 -9.26 6.76 6.90
CA ASN A 55 -9.08 8.06 7.56
C ASN A 55 -9.92 9.13 6.87
N ILE A 56 -10.39 10.08 7.67
CA ILE A 56 -11.20 11.24 7.24
C ILE A 56 -10.34 12.43 6.77
N TRP A 57 -9.10 12.16 6.33
CA TRP A 57 -8.19 13.22 5.89
C TRP A 57 -8.56 13.68 4.49
N ASP A 58 -8.91 14.96 4.40
CA ASP A 58 -9.27 15.68 3.18
C ASP A 58 -8.19 15.67 2.09
N THR A 59 -6.93 15.50 2.48
CA THR A 59 -5.78 15.55 1.59
C THR A 59 -5.16 14.17 1.28
N ALA A 60 -5.75 13.07 1.78
CA ALA A 60 -5.26 11.72 1.52
C ALA A 60 -5.98 11.07 0.33
N PRO A 61 -5.29 10.26 -0.49
CA PRO A 61 -5.95 9.49 -1.54
C PRO A 61 -7.00 8.56 -0.93
N LYS A 62 -8.16 8.43 -1.54
CA LYS A 62 -9.11 7.39 -1.15
C LYS A 62 -8.60 6.04 -1.68
N VAL A 63 -8.36 5.09 -0.79
CA VAL A 63 -7.85 3.75 -1.14
C VAL A 63 -8.92 2.71 -0.85
N HIS A 64 -9.55 2.14 -1.89
CA HIS A 64 -10.66 1.21 -1.68
C HIS A 64 -10.19 -0.13 -1.14
N ARG A 65 -9.16 -0.72 -1.74
CA ARG A 65 -8.62 -2.01 -1.31
C ARG A 65 -7.11 -1.95 -1.16
N VAL A 66 -6.61 -2.57 -0.09
CA VAL A 66 -5.19 -2.72 0.16
C VAL A 66 -4.82 -4.20 0.04
N PHE A 67 -3.90 -4.51 -0.87
CA PHE A 67 -3.30 -5.82 -1.04
C PHE A 67 -1.85 -5.79 -0.58
N VAL A 68 -1.52 -6.62 0.41
CA VAL A 68 -0.14 -6.80 0.88
C VAL A 68 0.43 -8.13 0.37
N ARG A 69 1.56 -8.08 -0.33
CA ARG A 69 2.23 -9.25 -0.93
C ARG A 69 3.26 -9.93 -0.03
N GLY A 70 3.76 -9.22 0.99
CA GLY A 70 4.93 -9.65 1.75
C GLY A 70 5.12 -8.94 3.09
N LEU A 71 5.94 -9.55 3.94
CA LEU A 71 6.51 -8.92 5.13
C LEU A 71 7.95 -8.52 4.84
N SER A 72 8.37 -7.37 5.36
CA SER A 72 9.80 -7.00 5.38
C SER A 72 10.59 -8.09 6.11
N PRO A 73 11.72 -8.58 5.57
CA PRO A 73 12.58 -9.53 6.27
C PRO A 73 13.06 -9.00 7.63
N LYS A 74 13.20 -7.68 7.77
CA LYS A 74 13.63 -7.01 9.02
C LYS A 74 12.55 -6.96 10.09
N SER A 75 11.30 -7.28 9.74
CA SER A 75 10.22 -7.44 10.72
C SER A 75 10.35 -8.72 11.55
N HIS A 76 11.18 -9.68 11.09
CA HIS A 76 11.33 -11.01 11.68
C HIS A 76 9.98 -11.74 11.83
N GLY A 77 9.10 -11.60 10.83
CA GLY A 77 7.77 -12.22 10.83
C GLY A 77 6.72 -11.48 11.67
N ASN A 78 7.09 -10.40 12.37
CA ASN A 78 6.12 -9.60 13.11
C ASN A 78 5.24 -8.80 12.16
N ALA A 79 3.97 -9.21 12.04
CA ALA A 79 3.00 -8.66 11.11
C ALA A 79 2.05 -7.66 11.78
N VAL A 80 2.50 -6.93 12.81
CA VAL A 80 1.69 -5.83 13.37
C VAL A 80 1.31 -4.85 12.25
N GLY A 81 0.00 -4.60 12.10
CA GLY A 81 -0.54 -3.78 11.01
C GLY A 81 -1.13 -4.54 9.83
N ILE A 82 -0.97 -5.87 9.78
CA ILE A 82 -1.51 -6.69 8.68
C ILE A 82 -3.02 -6.55 8.53
N GLY A 83 -3.73 -6.29 9.62
CA GLY A 83 -5.18 -6.06 9.60
C GLY A 83 -5.63 -4.76 8.93
N MET A 84 -4.71 -3.89 8.50
CA MET A 84 -5.03 -2.77 7.61
C MET A 84 -5.16 -3.20 6.14
N ALA A 85 -4.67 -4.40 5.78
CA ALA A 85 -4.85 -4.95 4.46
C ALA A 85 -6.24 -5.58 4.33
N ASP A 86 -6.84 -5.42 3.14
CA ASP A 86 -8.09 -6.08 2.79
C ASP A 86 -7.85 -7.53 2.35
N VAL A 87 -6.75 -7.77 1.62
CA VAL A 87 -6.36 -9.10 1.11
C VAL A 87 -4.85 -9.31 1.22
N THR A 88 -4.43 -10.57 1.37
CA THR A 88 -3.02 -10.98 1.28
C THR A 88 -2.91 -12.41 0.72
N THR A 89 -1.71 -12.96 0.60
CA THR A 89 -1.53 -14.36 0.19
C THR A 89 -1.43 -15.28 1.40
N THR A 90 -1.76 -16.56 1.20
CA THR A 90 -1.61 -17.60 2.23
C THR A 90 -0.16 -17.72 2.67
N ARG A 91 0.78 -17.57 1.74
CA ARG A 91 2.23 -17.52 2.02
C ARG A 91 2.59 -16.42 3.03
N VAL A 92 1.99 -15.23 2.93
CA VAL A 92 2.23 -14.16 3.92
C VAL A 92 1.73 -14.58 5.29
N VAL A 93 0.49 -15.06 5.38
CA VAL A 93 -0.14 -15.51 6.64
C VAL A 93 0.68 -16.62 7.31
N GLU A 94 1.19 -17.57 6.53
CA GLU A 94 2.05 -18.66 7.01
C GLU A 94 3.44 -18.19 7.47
N SER A 95 3.92 -17.07 6.93
CA SER A 95 5.21 -16.48 7.33
C SER A 95 5.16 -15.63 8.61
N VAL A 96 3.95 -15.38 9.15
CA VAL A 96 3.77 -14.54 10.35
C VAL A 96 4.27 -15.25 11.61
N ASP A 97 5.11 -14.55 12.38
CA ASP A 97 5.34 -14.86 13.79
C ASP A 97 4.15 -14.34 14.60
N TRP A 98 3.17 -15.21 14.83
CA TRP A 98 1.97 -14.87 15.58
C TRP A 98 2.25 -14.55 17.05
N ALA A 99 3.29 -15.13 17.66
CA ALA A 99 3.64 -14.83 19.03
C ALA A 99 4.09 -13.36 19.16
N ALA A 100 5.02 -12.93 18.31
CA ALA A 100 5.49 -11.54 18.28
C ALA A 100 4.37 -10.56 17.87
N THR A 101 3.54 -10.96 16.91
CA THR A 101 2.42 -10.15 16.42
C THR A 101 1.36 -9.95 17.51
N TYR A 102 1.00 -11.01 18.25
CA TYR A 102 0.04 -10.93 19.35
C TYR A 102 0.57 -10.11 20.52
N VAL A 103 1.85 -10.26 20.90
CA VAL A 103 2.44 -9.42 21.96
C VAL A 103 2.29 -7.94 21.60
N ASN A 104 2.62 -7.55 20.38
CA ASN A 104 2.48 -6.16 19.94
C ASN A 104 1.01 -5.71 19.94
N GLY A 105 0.11 -6.46 19.28
CA GLY A 105 -1.30 -6.08 19.19
C GLY A 105 -1.99 -5.97 20.55
N LEU A 106 -1.67 -6.85 21.49
CA LEU A 106 -2.21 -6.84 22.84
C LEU A 106 -1.65 -5.70 23.69
N THR A 107 -0.33 -5.47 23.66
CA THR A 107 0.31 -4.40 24.45
C THR A 107 -0.01 -3.00 23.92
N SER A 108 -0.32 -2.85 22.63
CA SER A 108 -0.75 -1.60 22.03
C SER A 108 -2.28 -1.40 22.01
N ASN A 109 -3.08 -2.36 22.52
CA ASN A 109 -4.53 -2.41 22.40
C ASN A 109 -5.08 -2.31 20.96
N ALA A 110 -4.26 -2.59 19.94
CA ALA A 110 -4.61 -2.44 18.54
C ALA A 110 -5.09 -3.77 17.92
N PHE A 111 -6.17 -4.34 18.44
CA PHE A 111 -6.69 -5.64 17.98
C PHE A 111 -7.02 -5.66 16.47
N GLY A 112 -7.48 -4.54 15.92
CA GLY A 112 -7.75 -4.42 14.48
C GLY A 112 -6.49 -4.61 13.64
N ALA A 113 -5.33 -4.12 14.12
CA ALA A 113 -4.07 -4.18 13.40
C ALA A 113 -3.52 -5.60 13.23
N ILE A 114 -4.03 -6.58 13.98
CA ILE A 114 -3.59 -7.98 13.96
C ILE A 114 -4.67 -8.94 13.44
N ARG A 115 -5.78 -8.42 12.90
CA ARG A 115 -6.77 -9.26 12.22
C ARG A 115 -6.15 -9.86 10.96
N THR A 116 -6.42 -11.14 10.73
CA THR A 116 -6.02 -11.80 9.49
C THR A 116 -6.90 -11.31 8.34
N PRO A 117 -6.34 -10.72 7.26
CA PRO A 117 -7.08 -10.39 6.05
C PRO A 117 -7.60 -11.67 5.37
N VAL A 118 -8.52 -11.52 4.41
CA VAL A 118 -8.80 -12.65 3.52
C VAL A 118 -7.53 -13.00 2.75
N HIS A 119 -7.28 -14.29 2.55
CA HIS A 119 -6.07 -14.73 1.86
C HIS A 119 -6.33 -15.86 0.89
N PHE A 120 -5.55 -15.85 -0.21
CA PHE A 120 -5.66 -16.80 -1.31
C PHE A 120 -4.30 -17.42 -1.64
N ALA A 121 -4.27 -18.44 -2.50
CA ALA A 121 -3.03 -19.16 -2.79
C ALA A 121 -2.05 -18.33 -3.63
N THR A 122 -2.56 -17.51 -4.55
CA THR A 122 -1.77 -16.78 -5.54
C THR A 122 -2.11 -15.28 -5.53
N GLU A 123 -1.18 -14.44 -5.97
CA GLU A 123 -1.41 -13.00 -6.08
C GLU A 123 -2.43 -12.67 -7.17
N ARG A 124 -2.45 -13.46 -8.26
CA ARG A 124 -3.50 -13.43 -9.28
C ARG A 124 -4.88 -13.59 -8.66
N GLU A 125 -5.08 -14.63 -7.86
CA GLU A 125 -6.37 -14.86 -7.21
C GLU A 125 -6.71 -13.73 -6.24
N CYS A 126 -5.74 -13.22 -5.47
CA CYS A 126 -5.96 -12.07 -4.60
C CYS A 126 -6.52 -10.87 -5.36
N MET A 127 -5.89 -10.53 -6.49
CA MET A 127 -6.31 -9.42 -7.34
C MET A 127 -7.69 -9.68 -7.93
N GLU A 128 -7.90 -10.82 -8.60
CA GLU A 128 -9.15 -11.18 -9.30
C GLU A 128 -10.36 -11.24 -8.35
N ARG A 129 -10.15 -11.62 -7.09
CA ARG A 129 -11.23 -11.68 -6.07
C ARG A 129 -11.52 -10.32 -5.44
N VAL A 130 -10.51 -9.47 -5.25
CA VAL A 130 -10.64 -8.25 -4.46
C VAL A 130 -11.14 -7.07 -5.29
N TRP A 131 -10.69 -6.93 -6.54
CA TRP A 131 -10.98 -5.74 -7.34
C TRP A 131 -12.48 -5.51 -7.64
N PRO A 132 -13.37 -6.52 -7.84
CA PRO A 132 -14.78 -6.24 -8.13
C PRO A 132 -15.49 -5.69 -6.90
N THR A 133 -14.93 -5.93 -5.71
CA THR A 133 -15.49 -5.41 -4.45
C THR A 133 -15.29 -3.90 -4.33
N ALA A 134 -14.38 -3.30 -5.10
CA ALA A 134 -14.25 -1.84 -5.24
C ALA A 134 -15.37 -1.22 -6.11
N GLY A 135 -16.26 -2.04 -6.68
CA GLY A 135 -17.35 -1.58 -7.55
C GLY A 135 -16.95 -1.39 -9.01
N ILE A 136 -15.77 -1.89 -9.39
CA ILE A 136 -15.24 -1.84 -10.76
C ILE A 136 -15.47 -3.19 -11.44
N PHE A 137 -16.02 -3.20 -12.64
CA PHE A 137 -16.35 -4.43 -13.38
C PHE A 137 -15.56 -4.60 -14.68
N ASP A 138 -14.99 -3.52 -15.21
CA ASP A 138 -14.10 -3.54 -16.38
C ASP A 138 -12.63 -3.40 -15.91
N PRO A 139 -11.73 -4.37 -16.21
CA PRO A 139 -10.31 -4.28 -15.84
C PRO A 139 -9.63 -3.01 -16.35
N ALA A 140 -10.07 -2.47 -17.49
CA ALA A 140 -9.51 -1.26 -18.07
C ALA A 140 -9.83 0.01 -17.25
N GLU A 141 -10.87 -0.03 -16.43
CA GLU A 141 -11.25 1.08 -15.55
C GLU A 141 -10.58 1.01 -14.17
N LEU A 142 -9.95 -0.12 -13.82
CA LEU A 142 -9.36 -0.31 -12.51
C LEU A 142 -8.18 0.64 -12.28
N ARG A 143 -8.26 1.45 -11.22
CA ARG A 143 -7.17 2.35 -10.82
C ARG A 143 -6.27 1.65 -9.82
N ILE A 144 -5.08 1.27 -10.28
CA ILE A 144 -4.08 0.57 -9.46
C ILE A 144 -2.97 1.55 -9.11
N ALA A 145 -2.57 1.52 -7.84
CA ALA A 145 -1.27 2.04 -7.42
C ALA A 145 -0.45 0.90 -6.81
N TRP A 146 0.83 0.85 -7.13
CA TRP A 146 1.75 -0.18 -6.67
C TRP A 146 2.98 0.48 -6.08
N LEU A 147 3.24 0.18 -4.80
CA LEU A 147 4.39 0.65 -4.06
C LEU A 147 5.20 -0.51 -3.50
N ARG A 148 6.52 -0.34 -3.44
CA ARG A 148 7.41 -1.29 -2.76
C ARG A 148 7.03 -1.35 -1.28
N ASN A 149 6.99 -0.18 -0.64
CA ASN A 149 6.52 -0.01 0.74
C ASN A 149 6.20 1.45 1.03
N THR A 150 5.58 1.73 2.18
CA THR A 150 5.12 3.09 2.51
C THR A 150 6.24 4.06 2.93
N LEU A 151 7.47 3.57 3.10
CA LEU A 151 8.65 4.39 3.40
C LEU A 151 9.35 4.84 2.11
N GLU A 152 9.38 3.99 1.08
CA GLU A 152 10.03 4.21 -0.21
C GLU A 152 9.01 4.59 -1.29
N LEU A 153 8.58 5.86 -1.29
CA LEU A 153 7.61 6.39 -2.28
C LEU A 153 8.26 7.16 -3.44
N GLY A 154 9.57 6.98 -3.65
CA GLY A 154 10.30 7.62 -4.76
C GLY A 154 9.92 7.06 -6.13
N LEU A 155 9.44 5.81 -6.18
CA LEU A 155 8.92 5.15 -7.37
C LEU A 155 7.55 4.56 -7.04
N LEU A 156 6.58 4.76 -7.94
CA LEU A 156 5.24 4.17 -7.87
C LEU A 156 4.85 3.64 -9.24
N GLY A 157 4.25 2.46 -9.27
CA GLY A 157 3.50 1.99 -10.43
C GLY A 157 2.08 2.54 -10.38
N LEU A 158 1.59 3.08 -11.50
CA LEU A 158 0.21 3.55 -11.63
C LEU A 158 -0.40 2.95 -12.89
N SER A 159 -1.67 2.55 -12.83
CA SER A 159 -2.41 2.12 -14.02
C SER A 159 -2.51 3.25 -15.05
N GLU A 160 -2.52 2.89 -16.33
CA GLU A 160 -2.44 3.86 -17.43
C GLU A 160 -3.58 4.91 -17.41
N ASN A 161 -4.77 4.51 -16.98
CA ASN A 161 -5.93 5.40 -16.83
C ASN A 161 -5.74 6.51 -15.79
N LEU A 162 -4.73 6.43 -14.92
CA LEU A 162 -4.36 7.49 -13.97
C LEU A 162 -3.37 8.50 -14.56
N ARG A 163 -2.77 8.22 -15.73
CA ARG A 163 -1.75 9.07 -16.37
C ARG A 163 -2.21 10.53 -16.52
N PRO A 164 -3.43 10.84 -16.98
CA PRO A 164 -3.88 12.24 -17.13
C PRO A 164 -3.94 13.01 -15.81
N LEU A 165 -4.00 12.34 -14.65
CA LEU A 165 -4.06 12.98 -13.33
C LEU A 165 -2.68 13.35 -12.79
N VAL A 166 -1.63 12.66 -13.25
CA VAL A 166 -0.25 12.84 -12.78
C VAL A 166 0.62 13.57 -13.80
N GLU A 167 0.23 13.58 -15.08
CA GLU A 167 0.94 14.28 -16.14
C GLU A 167 0.94 15.80 -15.88
N GLY A 168 2.15 16.36 -15.72
CA GLY A 168 2.32 17.78 -15.37
C GLY A 168 2.22 18.11 -13.88
N HIS A 169 2.05 17.11 -13.00
CA HIS A 169 2.12 17.33 -11.56
C HIS A 169 3.56 17.70 -11.14
N PRO A 170 3.79 18.83 -10.45
CA PRO A 170 5.13 19.37 -10.22
C PRO A 170 6.03 18.49 -9.35
N GLY A 171 5.45 17.56 -8.59
CA GLY A 171 6.15 16.58 -7.76
C GLY A 171 6.24 15.17 -8.35
N VAL A 172 5.86 14.97 -9.62
CA VAL A 172 5.87 13.65 -10.27
C VAL A 172 6.61 13.74 -11.60
N GLU A 173 7.48 12.76 -11.84
CA GLU A 173 8.15 12.54 -13.12
C GLU A 173 7.71 11.17 -13.68
N VAL A 174 7.29 11.14 -14.95
CA VAL A 174 6.97 9.87 -15.63
C VAL A 174 8.27 9.28 -16.18
N VAL A 175 8.81 8.29 -15.48
CA VAL A 175 10.12 7.68 -15.77
C VAL A 175 10.08 6.51 -16.76
N GLY A 176 8.89 6.06 -17.15
CA GLY A 176 8.69 4.92 -18.06
C GLY A 176 7.37 4.96 -18.83
N GLY A 177 7.28 4.20 -19.92
CA GLY A 177 6.04 3.98 -20.67
C GLY A 177 5.14 2.94 -20.00
N PRO A 178 3.92 2.69 -20.53
CA PRO A 178 3.05 1.64 -20.01
C PRO A 178 3.69 0.26 -20.18
N TRP A 179 3.43 -0.64 -19.23
CA TRP A 179 3.83 -2.04 -19.26
C TRP A 179 2.64 -2.93 -18.90
N GLU A 180 2.68 -4.16 -19.39
CA GLU A 180 1.69 -5.18 -19.04
C GLU A 180 1.95 -5.71 -17.63
N LEU A 181 0.89 -5.91 -16.87
CA LEU A 181 0.98 -6.53 -15.55
C LEU A 181 1.13 -8.05 -15.72
N LEU A 182 2.33 -8.55 -15.46
CA LEU A 182 2.71 -9.95 -15.68
C LEU A 182 2.65 -10.78 -14.41
N PHE A 183 2.32 -12.06 -14.58
CA PHE A 183 2.40 -13.06 -13.52
C PHE A 183 3.33 -14.20 -13.93
N ASP A 184 4.06 -14.73 -12.95
CA ASP A 184 4.86 -15.94 -13.11
C ASP A 184 3.96 -17.21 -13.28
N PRO A 185 4.55 -18.38 -13.61
CA PRO A 185 3.80 -19.63 -13.71
C PRO A 185 3.12 -20.09 -12.41
N ALA A 186 3.53 -19.56 -11.25
CA ALA A 186 2.92 -19.83 -9.96
C ALA A 186 1.76 -18.86 -9.63
N GLY A 187 1.48 -17.89 -10.51
CA GLY A 187 0.41 -16.91 -10.35
C GLY A 187 0.78 -15.73 -9.44
N ASN A 188 2.06 -15.46 -9.22
CA ASN A 188 2.54 -14.29 -8.48
C ASN A 188 2.91 -13.16 -9.44
N LEU A 189 2.76 -11.92 -9.03
CA LEU A 189 3.19 -10.77 -9.82
C LEU A 189 4.71 -10.81 -10.01
N VAL A 190 5.15 -10.47 -11.21
CA VAL A 190 6.56 -10.20 -11.49
C VAL A 190 6.91 -8.83 -10.93
N ASP A 191 8.00 -8.72 -10.17
CA ASP A 191 8.33 -7.49 -9.44
C ASP A 191 8.63 -6.31 -10.38
N LEU A 192 7.99 -5.18 -10.08
CA LEU A 192 8.12 -3.95 -10.87
C LEU A 192 9.53 -3.33 -10.84
N TRP A 193 10.27 -3.57 -9.75
CA TRP A 193 11.50 -2.81 -9.46
C TRP A 193 12.76 -3.41 -10.08
N GLU A 194 12.72 -4.65 -10.57
CA GLU A 194 13.90 -5.32 -11.14
C GLU A 194 14.34 -4.68 -12.48
N GLU A 195 13.46 -3.95 -13.15
CA GLU A 195 13.70 -3.35 -14.47
C GLU A 195 13.96 -1.83 -14.45
N ILE A 196 13.84 -1.17 -13.29
CA ILE A 196 14.04 0.29 -13.16
C ILE A 196 15.46 0.57 -12.62
N PRO A 197 16.34 1.26 -13.38
CA PRO A 197 17.70 1.54 -12.93
C PRO A 197 17.71 2.33 -11.61
N GLY A 198 18.26 1.74 -10.55
CA GLY A 198 18.47 2.40 -9.24
C GLY A 198 17.61 1.93 -8.06
N GLY A 199 16.91 0.78 -8.18
CA GLY A 199 16.10 0.17 -7.09
C GLY A 199 16.87 -0.58 -5.99
#